data_AF-A0A8X6UM60-F1
#
_entry.id   AF-A0A8X6UM60-F1
#
_cell.length_a   1.000
_cell.length_b   1.000
_cell.length_c   1.000
_cell.angle_alpha   90.00
_cell.angle_beta   90.00
_cell.angle_gamma   90.00
#
_symmetry.space_group_name_H-M   'P 1'
#
loop_
_entity.id
_entity.type
_entity.pdbx_description
1 polymer ?
#
loop_
_entity_poly.entity_id
_entity_poly.type
_entity_poly.pdbx_seq_one_letter_code
_entity_poly.pdbx_strand_id
1 'polypeptide(L)'
;MEIEYEALLCSYAEIKSIIDKIDKEVSLLILLTIAYNSFGILFSIYFVSGPDQFDSYHIVTNTGYSLIFSGLYIGTTVLASKIPEASAEISFKAWIMPRESKIDSSISQQRFIAFVESEISLTLWRMIPITRNFIFSVIGIVLTYTIMYYTLISCSNS
;
A
#
# COMPACT_ATOMS: atom_id res chain seq x y z
N MET A 1 20.43 19.94 23.08
CA MET A 1 19.61 18.71 23.06
C MET A 1 18.12 19.01 23.11
N GLU A 2 17.59 19.72 24.12
CA GLU A 2 16.13 19.97 24.21
C GLU A 2 15.55 20.74 23.00
N ILE A 3 16.24 21.79 22.54
CA ILE A 3 15.88 22.57 21.34
C ILE A 3 15.91 21.72 20.05
N GLU A 4 16.76 20.70 20.00
CA GLU A 4 16.94 19.83 18.83
C GLU A 4 15.81 18.81 18.71
N TYR A 5 15.36 18.25 19.85
CA TYR A 5 14.18 17.39 19.89
C TYR A 5 12.88 18.14 19.60
N GLU A 6 12.74 19.38 20.08
CA GLU A 6 11.59 20.23 19.73
C GLU A 6 11.56 20.57 18.23
N ALA A 7 12.72 20.84 17.61
CA ALA A 7 12.81 21.05 16.17
C ALA A 7 12.45 19.80 15.35
N LEU A 8 12.90 18.62 15.79
CA LEU A 8 12.54 17.32 15.20
C LEU A 8 11.05 17.01 15.35
N LEU A 9 10.47 17.31 16.52
CA LEU A 9 9.05 17.14 16.78
C LEU A 9 8.20 18.01 15.86
N CYS A 10 8.55 19.30 15.72
CA CYS A 10 7.86 20.21 14.79
C CYS A 10 7.95 19.72 13.35
N SER A 11 9.14 19.33 12.89
CA SER A 11 9.33 18.81 11.52
C SER A 11 8.52 17.53 11.27
N TYR A 12 8.51 16.61 12.23
CA TYR A 12 7.75 15.37 12.13
C TYR A 12 6.23 15.62 12.18
N ALA A 13 5.78 16.58 12.99
CA ALA A 13 4.37 17.01 13.03
C ALA A 13 3.91 17.64 11.71
N GLU A 14 4.75 18.46 11.08
CA GLU A 14 4.48 19.01 9.75
C GLU A 14 4.38 17.91 8.69
N ILE A 15 5.34 16.98 8.65
CA ILE A 15 5.33 15.84 7.73
C ILE A 15 4.05 15.00 7.94
N LYS A 16 3.71 14.71 9.20
CA LYS A 16 2.49 13.99 9.54
C LYS A 16 1.23 14.71 9.06
N SER A 17 1.15 16.02 9.26
CA SER A 17 0.01 16.82 8.80
C SER A 17 -0.10 16.84 7.28
N ILE A 18 1.02 16.88 6.56
CA ILE A 18 1.03 16.83 5.09
C ILE A 18 0.54 15.47 4.62
N ILE A 19 1.04 14.38 5.20
CA ILE A 19 0.65 13.02 4.83
C ILE A 19 -0.83 12.79 5.14
N ASP A 20 -1.34 13.24 6.29
CA ASP A 20 -2.77 13.12 6.63
C ASP A 20 -3.67 13.89 5.64
N LYS A 21 -3.22 15.07 5.18
CA LYS A 21 -3.93 15.82 4.14
C LYS A 21 -3.92 15.10 2.80
N ILE A 22 -2.77 14.58 2.38
CA ILE A 22 -2.64 13.78 1.15
C ILE A 22 -3.52 12.54 1.25
N ASP A 23 -3.50 11.83 2.37
CA ASP A 23 -4.31 10.65 2.60
C ASP A 23 -5.81 10.98 2.48
N LYS A 24 -6.25 12.09 3.07
CA LYS A 24 -7.64 12.54 2.97
C LYS A 24 -8.09 12.80 1.54
N GLU A 25 -7.24 13.39 0.71
CA GLU A 25 -7.58 13.74 -0.68
C GLU A 25 -7.41 12.56 -1.63
N VAL A 26 -6.44 11.69 -1.38
CA VAL A 26 -5.96 10.69 -2.35
C VAL A 26 -6.37 9.27 -1.96
N SER A 27 -6.79 8.99 -0.72
CA SER A 27 -7.20 7.63 -0.27
C SER A 27 -8.30 7.01 -1.13
N LEU A 28 -9.32 7.80 -1.51
CA LEU A 28 -10.39 7.34 -2.40
C LEU A 28 -9.90 7.12 -3.83
N LEU A 29 -8.97 7.96 -4.29
CA LEU A 29 -8.34 7.81 -5.60
C LEU A 29 -7.50 6.54 -5.67
N ILE A 30 -6.68 6.27 -4.64
CA ILE A 30 -5.86 5.06 -4.53
C ILE A 30 -6.74 3.81 -4.51
N LEU A 31 -7.84 3.83 -3.75
CA LEU A 31 -8.83 2.76 -3.77
C LEU A 31 -9.39 2.52 -5.18
N LEU A 32 -9.82 3.57 -5.87
CA LEU A 32 -10.36 3.47 -7.23
C LEU A 32 -9.30 2.95 -8.21
N THR A 33 -8.07 3.43 -8.11
CA THR A 33 -6.95 2.95 -8.94
C THR A 33 -6.69 1.47 -8.69
N ILE A 34 -6.67 1.03 -7.43
CA ILE A 34 -6.47 -0.38 -7.09
C ILE A 34 -7.63 -1.23 -7.61
N ALA A 35 -8.88 -0.81 -7.40
CA ALA A 35 -10.06 -1.51 -7.89
C ALA A 35 -10.06 -1.60 -9.42
N TYR A 36 -9.74 -0.51 -10.12
CA TYR A 36 -9.65 -0.44 -11.58
C TYR A 36 -8.54 -1.35 -12.12
N ASN A 37 -7.36 -1.34 -11.49
CA ASN A 37 -6.26 -2.19 -11.89
C ASN A 37 -6.56 -3.67 -11.63
N SER A 38 -7.17 -4.01 -10.49
CA SER A 38 -7.63 -5.37 -10.19
C SER A 38 -8.69 -5.86 -11.19
N PHE A 39 -9.62 -4.98 -11.58
CA PHE A 39 -10.60 -5.28 -12.62
C PHE A 39 -9.93 -5.55 -13.97
N GLY A 40 -8.94 -4.74 -14.36
CA GLY A 40 -8.16 -4.96 -15.57
C GLY A 40 -7.46 -6.32 -15.58
N ILE A 41 -6.85 -6.71 -14.45
CA ILE A 41 -6.20 -8.03 -14.30
C ILE A 41 -7.24 -9.16 -14.44
N LEU A 42 -8.39 -9.07 -13.77
CA LEU A 42 -9.46 -10.07 -13.88
C LEU A 42 -10.00 -10.20 -15.31
N PHE A 43 -10.21 -9.06 -15.98
CA PHE A 43 -10.64 -9.03 -17.37
C PHE A 43 -9.60 -9.65 -18.30
N SER A 44 -8.32 -9.43 -18.04
CA SER A 44 -7.24 -10.07 -18.80
C SER A 44 -7.19 -11.57 -18.61
N ILE A 45 -7.42 -12.07 -17.39
CA ILE A 45 -7.52 -13.51 -17.11
C ILE A 45 -8.72 -14.14 -17.84
N TYR A 46 -9.85 -13.45 -17.87
CA TYR A 46 -11.03 -13.88 -18.63
C TYR A 46 -10.71 -14.07 -20.12
N PHE A 47 -10.02 -13.10 -20.73
CA PHE A 47 -9.59 -13.19 -22.12
C PHE A 47 -8.62 -14.36 -22.39
N VAL A 48 -7.67 -14.61 -21.48
CA VAL A 48 -6.72 -15.73 -21.60
C VAL A 48 -7.43 -17.08 -21.44
N SER A 49 -8.52 -17.13 -20.68
CA SER A 49 -9.27 -18.35 -20.39
C SER A 49 -10.29 -18.73 -21.48
N GLY A 50 -10.53 -17.86 -22.47
CA GLY A 50 -11.32 -18.15 -23.68
C GLY A 50 -10.49 -18.23 -24.98
N PRO A 51 -9.33 -18.92 -25.00
CA PRO A 51 -8.34 -18.76 -26.07
C PRO A 51 -8.85 -19.18 -27.45
N ASP A 52 -9.80 -20.12 -27.51
CA ASP A 52 -10.33 -20.64 -28.79
C ASP A 52 -11.25 -19.65 -29.52
N GLN A 53 -11.59 -18.51 -28.90
CA GLN A 53 -12.49 -17.49 -29.47
C GLN A 53 -11.76 -16.24 -29.99
N PHE A 54 -10.44 -16.10 -29.77
CA PHE A 54 -9.72 -14.85 -30.00
C PHE A 54 -8.45 -15.03 -30.85
N ASP A 55 -8.26 -14.12 -31.80
CA ASP A 55 -7.06 -14.09 -32.66
C ASP A 55 -5.79 -13.68 -31.89
N SER A 56 -4.62 -14.01 -32.43
CA SER A 56 -3.29 -13.74 -31.85
C SER A 56 -3.09 -12.26 -31.50
N TYR A 57 -3.67 -11.34 -32.29
CA TYR A 57 -3.64 -9.91 -32.01
C TYR A 57 -4.30 -9.59 -30.65
N HIS A 58 -5.48 -10.15 -30.38
CA HIS A 58 -6.20 -9.92 -29.12
C HIS A 58 -5.44 -10.47 -27.92
N ILE A 59 -4.76 -11.61 -28.06
CA ILE A 59 -3.94 -12.20 -27.01
C ILE A 59 -2.75 -11.30 -26.67
N VAL A 60 -2.04 -10.78 -27.68
CA VAL A 60 -0.89 -9.88 -27.49
C VAL A 60 -1.32 -8.56 -26.86
N THR A 61 -2.39 -7.95 -27.35
CA THR A 61 -2.93 -6.70 -26.79
C THR A 61 -3.37 -6.88 -25.34
N ASN A 62 -4.09 -7.97 -25.04
CA ASN A 62 -4.54 -8.26 -23.69
C ASN A 62 -3.38 -8.53 -22.72
N THR A 63 -2.35 -9.24 -23.17
CA THR A 63 -1.14 -9.49 -22.36
C THR A 63 -0.41 -8.19 -22.04
N GLY A 64 -0.25 -7.30 -23.03
CA GLY A 64 0.34 -5.98 -22.82
C GLY A 64 -0.46 -5.14 -21.82
N TYR A 65 -1.79 -5.16 -21.93
CA TYR A 65 -2.68 -4.46 -21.00
C TYR A 65 -2.49 -5.00 -19.57
N SER A 66 -2.57 -6.32 -19.37
CA SER A 66 -2.39 -6.96 -18.06
C SER A 66 -1.07 -6.59 -17.38
N LEU A 67 0.03 -6.56 -18.14
CA LEU A 67 1.35 -6.20 -17.62
C LEU A 67 1.40 -4.74 -17.15
N ILE A 68 0.78 -3.81 -17.90
CA ILE A 68 0.72 -2.39 -17.53
C ILE A 68 -0.08 -2.22 -16.23
N PHE A 69 -1.28 -2.82 -16.13
CA PHE A 69 -2.12 -2.70 -14.95
C PHE A 69 -1.49 -3.32 -13.70
N SER A 70 -0.85 -4.48 -13.87
CA SER A 70 -0.10 -5.13 -12.79
C SER A 70 1.09 -4.26 -12.34
N GLY A 71 1.82 -3.68 -13.29
CA GLY A 71 2.93 -2.77 -12.99
C GLY A 71 2.50 -1.51 -12.23
N LEU A 72 1.40 -0.88 -12.67
CA LEU A 72 0.84 0.30 -11.99
C LEU A 72 0.35 -0.04 -10.57
N TYR A 73 -0.30 -1.19 -10.39
CA TYR A 73 -0.75 -1.66 -9.08
C TYR A 73 0.42 -1.92 -8.12
N ILE A 74 1.44 -2.65 -8.57
CA ILE A 74 2.62 -2.96 -7.75
C ILE A 74 3.37 -1.66 -7.43
N GLY A 75 3.61 -0.80 -8.42
CA GLY A 75 4.33 0.45 -8.24
C GLY A 75 3.66 1.38 -7.23
N THR A 76 2.36 1.60 -7.37
CA THR A 76 1.59 2.44 -6.42
C THR A 76 1.58 1.85 -5.01
N THR A 77 1.39 0.54 -4.87
CA THR A 77 1.37 -0.11 -3.55
C THR A 77 2.74 -0.08 -2.87
N VAL A 78 3.83 -0.30 -3.62
CA VAL A 78 5.20 -0.22 -3.10
C VAL A 78 5.55 1.21 -2.67
N LEU A 79 5.20 2.21 -3.47
CA LEU A 79 5.43 3.61 -3.09
C LEU A 79 4.64 4.00 -1.85
N ALA A 80 3.38 3.57 -1.77
CA ALA A 80 2.55 3.82 -0.60
C ALA A 80 3.06 3.10 0.66
N SER A 81 3.62 1.89 0.53
CA SER A 81 4.17 1.13 1.66
C SER A 81 5.46 1.72 2.23
N LYS A 82 6.18 2.56 1.47
CA LYS A 82 7.41 3.21 1.95
C LYS A 82 7.16 4.22 3.07
N ILE A 83 5.97 4.81 3.11
CA ILE A 83 5.60 5.80 4.14
C ILE A 83 5.53 5.17 5.54
N PRO A 84 4.72 4.12 5.78
CA PRO A 84 4.72 3.45 7.08
C PRO A 84 6.05 2.76 7.39
N GLU A 85 6.76 2.22 6.40
CA GLU A 85 8.10 1.65 6.60
C GLU A 85 9.10 2.70 7.13
N ALA A 86 9.14 3.90 6.52
CA ALA A 86 10.00 4.99 6.97
C ALA A 86 9.58 5.54 8.34
N SER A 87 8.27 5.65 8.60
CA SER A 87 7.76 6.07 9.91
C SER A 87 8.17 5.09 11.01
N ALA A 88 8.08 3.78 10.76
CA ALA A 88 8.48 2.74 11.69
C ALA A 88 10.01 2.76 11.94
N GLU A 89 10.81 3.02 10.91
CA GLU A 89 12.27 3.17 11.05
C GLU A 89 12.64 4.38 11.94
N ILE A 90 11.96 5.52 11.74
CA ILE A 90 12.17 6.72 12.57
C ILE A 90 11.75 6.43 14.02
N SER A 91 10.62 5.76 14.24
CA SER A 91 10.15 5.34 15.58
C SER A 91 11.17 4.43 16.26
N PHE A 92 11.69 3.44 15.55
CA PHE A 92 12.70 2.52 16.07
C PHE A 92 14.00 3.24 16.45
N LYS A 93 14.49 4.15 15.60
CA LYS A 93 15.68 4.97 15.90
C LYS A 93 15.45 5.91 17.09
N ALA A 94 14.28 6.54 17.17
CA ALA A 94 13.89 7.39 18.29
C ALA A 94 13.84 6.61 19.62
N TRP A 95 13.48 5.33 19.58
CA TRP A 95 13.42 4.47 20.74
C TRP A 95 14.80 3.95 21.21
N ILE A 96 15.75 3.75 20.29
CA ILE A 96 17.10 3.24 20.61
C ILE A 96 18.05 4.33 21.11
N MET A 97 17.99 5.54 20.55
CA MET A 97 18.86 6.67 20.92
C MET A 97 18.95 6.98 22.44
N PRO A 98 17.84 7.00 23.21
CA PRO A 98 17.89 7.21 24.66
C PRO A 98 18.63 6.11 25.42
N ARG A 99 18.62 4.88 24.89
CA ARG A 99 19.17 3.69 25.56
C ARG A 99 20.70 3.65 25.51
N GLU A 100 21.29 4.21 24.46
CA GLU A 100 22.74 4.29 24.30
C GLU A 100 23.37 5.48 25.03
N SER A 101 22.60 6.55 25.30
CA SER A 101 23.17 7.82 25.78
C SER A 101 23.28 7.95 27.31
N LYS A 102 22.70 7.04 28.13
CA LYS A 102 22.72 7.10 29.62
C LYS A 102 22.32 8.47 30.22
N ILE A 103 21.65 9.33 29.45
CA ILE A 103 21.18 10.64 29.89
C ILE A 103 19.73 10.49 30.33
N ASP A 104 19.41 10.99 31.52
CA ASP A 104 18.05 11.04 32.04
C ASP A 104 17.11 11.61 30.97
N SER A 105 16.11 10.82 30.59
CA SER A 105 15.20 11.14 29.49
C SER A 105 14.48 12.46 29.78
N SER A 106 14.81 13.52 29.04
CA SER A 106 14.10 14.80 29.12
C SER A 106 12.63 14.60 28.70
N ILE A 107 11.73 15.39 29.29
CA ILE A 107 10.29 15.39 29.00
C ILE A 107 10.03 15.56 27.49
N SER A 108 10.82 16.38 26.80
CA SER A 108 10.71 16.58 25.34
C SER A 108 11.08 15.33 24.54
N GLN A 109 12.00 14.50 25.04
CA GLN A 109 12.38 13.24 24.41
C GLN A 109 11.27 12.18 24.58
N GLN A 110 10.65 12.09 25.75
CA GLN A 110 9.50 11.21 25.97
C GLN A 110 8.29 11.63 25.13
N ARG A 111 8.04 12.94 25.01
CA ARG A 111 7.01 13.48 24.10
C ARG A 111 7.28 13.13 22.64
N PHE A 112 8.54 13.24 22.21
CA PHE A 112 8.92 12.87 20.84
C PHE A 112 8.71 11.37 20.57
N ILE A 113 9.15 10.49 21.46
CA ILE A 113 8.94 9.04 21.32
C ILE A 113 7.45 8.71 21.27
N ALA A 114 6.65 9.22 22.20
CA ALA A 114 5.20 8.99 22.22
C ALA A 114 4.48 9.53 20.97
N PHE A 115 4.97 10.63 20.39
CA PHE A 115 4.38 11.22 19.19
C PHE A 115 4.77 10.45 17.92
N VAL A 116 6.01 9.99 17.81
CA VAL A 116 6.51 9.19 16.67
C VAL A 116 5.96 7.76 16.69
N GLU A 117 5.60 7.23 17.85
CA GLU A 117 4.94 5.93 17.99
C GLU A 117 3.54 5.89 17.35
N SER A 118 2.91 7.06 17.16
CA SER A 118 1.66 7.16 16.40
C SER A 118 1.93 7.00 14.89
N GLU A 119 1.83 5.76 14.40
CA GLU A 119 2.16 5.37 13.03
C GLU A 119 1.56 6.32 11.98
N ILE A 120 2.42 6.78 11.07
CA ILE A 120 2.01 7.49 9.87
C ILE A 120 1.87 6.44 8.75
N SER A 121 0.66 6.23 8.27
CA SER A 121 0.40 5.33 7.14
C SER A 121 -0.56 5.98 6.15
N LEU A 122 -0.34 5.75 4.86
CA LEU A 122 -1.38 5.96 3.86
C LEU A 122 -2.40 4.84 4.00
N THR A 123 -3.67 5.19 3.88
CA THR A 123 -4.79 4.28 4.12
C THR A 123 -5.65 4.14 2.87
N LEU A 124 -6.08 2.91 2.62
CA LEU A 124 -7.25 2.65 1.80
C LEU A 124 -8.49 3.07 2.59
N TRP A 125 -9.19 4.09 2.09
CA TRP A 125 -10.44 4.59 2.69
C TRP A 125 -10.33 4.79 4.21
N ARG A 126 -9.20 5.28 4.75
CA ARG A 126 -9.06 5.52 6.21
C ARG A 126 -9.29 4.30 7.11
N MET A 127 -9.34 3.09 6.55
CA MET A 127 -9.64 1.86 7.28
C MET A 127 -8.49 0.86 7.23
N ILE A 128 -7.81 0.74 6.08
CA ILE A 128 -6.79 -0.29 5.88
C ILE A 128 -5.46 0.37 5.51
N PRO A 129 -4.42 0.30 6.35
CA PRO A 129 -3.11 0.85 6.00
C PRO A 129 -2.51 0.10 4.80
N ILE A 130 -1.95 0.85 3.86
CA ILE A 130 -1.29 0.27 2.69
C ILE A 130 0.11 -0.18 3.11
N THR A 131 0.21 -1.46 3.44
CA THR A 131 1.48 -2.13 3.76
C THR A 131 1.92 -3.00 2.59
N ARG A 132 3.18 -3.44 2.59
CA ARG A 132 3.68 -4.36 1.57
C ARG A 132 2.87 -5.66 1.49
N ASN A 133 2.22 -6.04 2.60
CA ASN A 133 1.35 -7.21 2.68
C ASN A 133 0.03 -7.04 1.92
N PHE A 134 -0.39 -5.81 1.67
CA PHE A 134 -1.60 -5.50 0.93
C PHE A 134 -1.57 -6.04 -0.51
N ILE A 135 -0.37 -6.09 -1.12
CA ILE A 135 -0.14 -6.68 -2.45
C ILE A 135 -0.61 -8.14 -2.48
N PHE A 136 -0.23 -8.92 -1.45
CA PHE A 136 -0.60 -10.34 -1.37
C PHE A 136 -2.10 -10.53 -1.15
N SER A 137 -2.76 -9.64 -0.41
CA SER A 137 -4.21 -9.69 -0.22
C SER A 137 -4.96 -9.54 -1.53
N VAL A 138 -4.58 -8.58 -2.38
CA VAL A 138 -5.23 -8.37 -3.67
C VAL A 138 -4.93 -9.51 -4.66
N ILE A 139 -3.68 -10.00 -4.70
CA ILE A 139 -3.33 -11.19 -5.50
C ILE A 139 -4.20 -12.38 -5.08
N GLY A 140 -4.36 -12.59 -3.77
CA GLY A 140 -5.21 -13.65 -3.23
C GLY A 140 -6.66 -13.52 -3.69
N ILE A 141 -7.24 -12.32 -3.60
CA ILE A 141 -8.61 -12.04 -4.08
C ILE A 141 -8.74 -12.36 -5.58
N VAL A 142 -7.81 -11.88 -6.40
CA VAL A 142 -7.82 -12.13 -7.86
C VAL A 142 -7.76 -13.63 -8.16
N LEU A 143 -6.88 -14.36 -7.48
CA LEU A 143 -6.77 -15.82 -7.63
C LEU A 143 -8.06 -16.53 -7.21
N THR A 144 -8.64 -16.17 -6.06
CA THR A 144 -9.90 -16.77 -5.58
C THR A 144 -11.03 -16.55 -6.58
N TYR A 145 -11.22 -15.33 -7.08
CA TYR A 145 -12.25 -15.04 -8.07
C TYR A 145 -12.02 -15.76 -9.39
N THR A 146 -10.76 -15.84 -9.83
CA THR A 146 -10.39 -16.59 -11.05
C THR A 146 -10.75 -18.07 -10.93
N ILE A 147 -10.36 -18.71 -9.81
CA ILE A 147 -10.65 -20.12 -9.54
C ILE A 147 -12.16 -20.34 -9.45
N MET A 148 -12.86 -19.53 -8.66
CA MET A 148 -14.31 -19.63 -8.50
C MET A 148 -15.04 -19.51 -9.84
N TYR A 149 -14.64 -18.54 -10.66
CA TYR A 149 -15.20 -18.34 -11.99
C TYR A 149 -14.97 -19.56 -12.90
N TYR A 150 -13.74 -20.07 -12.94
CA TYR A 150 -13.40 -21.26 -13.72
C TYR A 150 -14.20 -22.49 -13.27
N THR A 151 -14.35 -22.68 -11.95
CA THR A 151 -15.18 -23.76 -11.39
C THR A 151 -16.65 -23.62 -11.78
N LEU A 152 -17.22 -22.41 -11.72
CA LEU A 152 -18.62 -22.16 -12.10
C LEU A 152 -18.88 -22.47 -13.58
N ILE A 153 -17.99 -22.03 -14.48
CA ILE A 153 -18.11 -22.36 -15.91
C ILE A 153 -18.00 -23.87 -16.13
N SER A 154 -17.03 -24.52 -15.48
CA SER A 154 -16.81 -25.96 -15.62
C SER A 154 -18.02 -26.76 -15.15
N CYS A 155 -18.70 -26.33 -14.08
CA CYS A 155 -19.95 -26.94 -13.62
C CYS A 155 -21.15 -26.63 -14.52
N SER A 156 -21.18 -25.48 -15.21
CA SER A 156 -22.27 -25.13 -16.12
C SER A 156 -22.22 -25.90 -17.46
N ASN A 157 -21.05 -26.42 -17.84
CA ASN A 157 -20.83 -27.13 -19.10
C ASN A 157 -20.84 -28.67 -18.93
N SER A 158 -21.10 -29.18 -17.72
CA SER A 158 -21.24 -30.61 -17.41
C SER A 158 -22.69 -31.00 -17.17
#